data_AF-A0A2A7SIK9-F1
#
_entry.id   AF-A0A2A7SIK9-F1
#
_cell.length_a   1.000
_cell.length_b   1.000
_cell.length_c   1.000
_cell.angle_alpha   90.00
_cell.angle_beta   90.00
_cell.angle_gamma   90.00
#
_symmetry.space_group_name_H-M   'P 1'
#
loop_
_entity.id
_entity.type
_entity.pdbx_description
1 polymer ?
#
loop_
_entity_poly.entity_id
_entity_poly.type
_entity_poly.pdbx_seq_one_letter_code
_entity_poly.pdbx_strand_id
1 'polypeptide(L)'
;MSTHPAIPLGAARPSADATFRRAAWRFMPLLFICYVVAYLDRVNVGFAKLQMLGDLHFSEAVYGFGAGLFFVGYFFFEVPSNLLLHRLGARRWIARIMVSWAALSLVTAWVTTPTMFYVVRFLLGVAEAGFFPGMILYLTYWFPSHRRGKMVAVLMAGNPVSGIVGGPLSGYIMHAFNGAAGHAGWQWLFVVEALPAIVLGVVIYFFLDDRVEQASWLSEHEKAVIADEVGSDAAVRTHGSVRAVFGSARVWLLCLILFGIVMGSYAIGFWQPTIIRNSGMADPFMVGLLTVIPYACALVAMLLVGRHADRTRERRWHVGAPALLAAAGFCLCAFGGNSLTLAMTGLTLATVGVICALPMFWALPTSFLGGTGAAAGIALINSTGNLAGFVSPAAIGWLKTQTHTLSSGLYLVAGTLTLSALLIVVFLPARIVNR
;
A
#
# COMPACT_ATOMS: atom_id res chain seq x y z
N MET A 1 -43.85 -42.79 22.50
CA MET A 1 -43.32 -42.76 21.11
C MET A 1 -43.34 -41.32 20.63
N SER A 2 -42.24 -40.60 20.81
CA SER A 2 -42.06 -39.22 20.32
C SER A 2 -41.14 -39.28 19.10
N THR A 3 -41.73 -39.14 17.92
CA THR A 3 -41.02 -39.10 16.64
C THR A 3 -40.27 -37.77 16.52
N HIS A 4 -38.95 -37.80 16.71
CA HIS A 4 -38.09 -36.72 16.23
C HIS A 4 -38.15 -36.69 14.69
N PRO A 5 -38.42 -35.54 14.05
CA PRO A 5 -38.35 -35.44 12.61
C PRO A 5 -36.91 -35.64 12.17
N ALA A 6 -36.68 -36.69 11.38
CA ALA A 6 -35.39 -36.98 10.77
C ALA A 6 -35.01 -35.82 9.83
N ILE A 7 -33.86 -35.20 10.09
CA ILE A 7 -33.26 -34.19 9.21
C ILE A 7 -32.97 -34.86 7.86
N PRO A 8 -33.35 -34.27 6.70
CA PRO A 8 -33.11 -34.89 5.40
C PRO A 8 -31.61 -35.10 5.16
N LEU A 9 -31.20 -36.36 4.97
CA LEU A 9 -29.83 -36.82 4.68
C LEU A 9 -29.33 -36.50 3.24
N GLY A 10 -29.82 -35.41 2.63
CA GLY A 10 -29.68 -35.20 1.18
C GLY A 10 -28.80 -34.04 0.70
N ALA A 11 -28.46 -33.07 1.55
CA ALA A 11 -27.59 -31.96 1.14
C ALA A 11 -26.14 -32.28 1.52
N ALA A 12 -25.27 -32.52 0.52
CA ALA A 12 -23.84 -32.63 0.74
C ALA A 12 -23.36 -31.38 1.51
N ARG A 13 -22.91 -31.57 2.76
CA ARG A 13 -22.41 -30.47 3.58
C ARG A 13 -21.24 -29.82 2.83
N PRO A 14 -21.22 -28.47 2.69
CA PRO A 14 -20.12 -27.81 2.01
C PRO A 14 -18.80 -28.17 2.70
N SER A 15 -17.79 -28.54 1.92
CA SER A 15 -16.45 -28.76 2.46
C SER A 15 -15.91 -27.46 3.07
N ALA A 16 -14.96 -27.57 4.01
CA ALA A 16 -14.30 -26.39 4.58
C ALA A 16 -13.75 -25.45 3.50
N ASP A 17 -13.18 -25.99 2.42
CA ASP A 17 -12.73 -25.23 1.26
C ASP A 17 -13.85 -24.45 0.57
N ALA A 18 -15.03 -25.05 0.40
CA ALA A 18 -16.18 -24.37 -0.19
C ALA A 18 -16.67 -23.22 0.71
N THR A 19 -16.70 -23.44 2.03
CA THR A 19 -17.08 -22.44 3.03
C THR A 19 -16.15 -21.23 3.00
N PHE A 20 -14.83 -21.44 3.07
CA PHE A 20 -13.85 -20.35 3.00
C PHE A 20 -13.84 -19.66 1.63
N ARG A 21 -14.05 -20.39 0.53
CA ARG A 21 -14.19 -19.80 -0.80
C ARG A 21 -15.40 -18.88 -0.87
N ARG A 22 -16.53 -19.26 -0.26
CA ARG A 22 -17.74 -18.43 -0.18
C ARG A 22 -17.47 -17.13 0.60
N ALA A 23 -16.78 -17.22 1.74
CA ALA A 23 -16.36 -16.05 2.51
C ALA A 23 -15.38 -15.15 1.72
N ALA A 24 -14.43 -15.74 1.00
CA ALA A 24 -13.49 -14.99 0.17
C ALA A 24 -14.21 -14.22 -0.95
N TRP A 25 -15.12 -14.86 -1.68
CA TRP A 25 -15.90 -14.19 -2.73
C TRP A 25 -16.83 -13.09 -2.20
N ARG A 26 -17.30 -13.23 -0.96
CA ARG A 26 -18.12 -12.21 -0.30
C ARG A 26 -17.29 -10.96 0.02
N PHE A 27 -16.14 -11.11 0.67
CA PHE A 27 -15.39 -9.96 1.22
C PHE A 27 -14.27 -9.44 0.32
N MET A 28 -13.52 -10.32 -0.32
CA MET A 28 -12.27 -9.93 -1.01
C MET A 28 -12.48 -8.94 -2.15
N PRO A 29 -13.50 -9.06 -3.02
CA PRO A 29 -13.72 -8.06 -4.07
C PRO A 29 -13.92 -6.64 -3.51
N LEU A 30 -14.73 -6.51 -2.45
CA LEU A 30 -15.00 -5.23 -1.81
C LEU A 30 -13.74 -4.69 -1.13
N LEU A 31 -13.05 -5.50 -0.31
CA LEU A 31 -11.82 -5.09 0.38
C LEU A 31 -10.71 -4.70 -0.61
N PHE A 32 -10.62 -5.43 -1.74
CA PHE A 32 -9.69 -5.13 -2.81
C PHE A 32 -9.97 -3.76 -3.44
N ILE A 33 -11.25 -3.47 -3.78
CA ILE A 33 -11.65 -2.16 -4.33
C ILE A 33 -11.36 -1.05 -3.31
N CYS A 34 -11.72 -1.24 -2.04
CA CYS A 34 -11.43 -0.25 -0.99
C CYS A 34 -9.93 0.03 -0.87
N TYR A 35 -9.08 -0.99 -1.01
CA TYR A 35 -7.62 -0.81 -0.97
C TYR A 35 -7.06 -0.13 -2.22
N VAL A 36 -7.61 -0.42 -3.41
CA VAL A 36 -7.28 0.30 -4.64
C VAL A 36 -7.61 1.79 -4.49
N VAL A 37 -8.79 2.12 -3.98
CA VAL A 37 -9.20 3.52 -3.74
C VAL A 37 -8.31 4.21 -2.71
N ALA A 38 -7.98 3.54 -1.60
CA ALA A 38 -7.07 4.11 -0.60
C ALA A 38 -5.68 4.42 -1.17
N TYR A 39 -5.14 3.54 -2.01
CA TYR A 39 -3.85 3.80 -2.67
C TYR A 39 -3.94 4.92 -3.71
N LEU A 40 -5.05 4.99 -4.44
CA LEU A 40 -5.32 6.06 -5.40
C LEU A 40 -5.33 7.43 -4.69
N ASP A 41 -6.09 7.57 -3.60
CA ASP A 41 -6.10 8.79 -2.77
C ASP A 41 -4.73 9.13 -2.19
N ARG A 42 -3.90 8.12 -1.91
CA ARG A 42 -2.54 8.36 -1.39
C ARG A 42 -1.64 9.01 -2.42
N VAL A 43 -1.74 8.61 -3.69
CA VAL A 43 -0.81 9.03 -4.76
C VAL A 43 -1.38 10.12 -5.67
N ASN A 44 -2.68 10.39 -5.66
CA ASN A 44 -3.35 11.36 -6.54
C ASN A 44 -2.75 12.78 -6.45
N VAL A 45 -2.26 13.16 -5.29
CA VAL A 45 -1.54 14.42 -5.06
C VAL A 45 -0.31 14.61 -5.95
N GLY A 46 0.30 13.51 -6.42
CA GLY A 46 1.39 13.52 -7.40
C GLY A 46 0.91 13.93 -8.80
N PHE A 47 -0.33 13.64 -9.16
CA PHE A 47 -1.00 14.17 -10.34
C PHE A 47 -1.46 15.62 -10.09
N ALA A 48 -2.15 15.89 -8.98
CA ALA A 48 -2.63 17.22 -8.62
C ALA A 48 -1.52 18.28 -8.72
N LYS A 49 -0.34 17.94 -8.22
CA LYS A 49 0.89 18.75 -8.26
C LYS A 49 1.19 19.34 -9.65
N LEU A 50 0.87 18.64 -10.74
CA LEU A 50 1.19 19.10 -12.10
C LEU A 50 0.55 20.46 -12.43
N GLN A 51 -0.59 20.77 -11.81
CA GLN A 51 -1.29 22.06 -11.92
C GLN A 51 -1.19 22.84 -10.59
N MET A 52 -1.46 22.19 -9.45
CA MET A 52 -1.58 22.80 -8.12
C MET A 52 -0.38 23.67 -7.71
N LEU A 53 0.86 23.26 -8.05
CA LEU A 53 2.05 24.05 -7.69
C LEU A 53 2.05 25.44 -8.33
N GLY A 54 1.63 25.52 -9.60
CA GLY A 54 1.55 26.78 -10.33
C GLY A 54 0.45 27.66 -9.75
N ASP A 55 -0.75 27.11 -9.59
CA ASP A 55 -1.92 27.85 -9.10
C ASP A 55 -1.70 28.42 -7.70
N LEU A 56 -1.08 27.65 -6.80
CA LEU A 56 -0.85 28.03 -5.40
C LEU A 56 0.52 28.67 -5.17
N HIS A 57 1.36 28.77 -6.20
CA HIS A 57 2.75 29.24 -6.11
C HIS A 57 3.58 28.46 -5.06
N PHE A 58 3.33 27.16 -4.94
CA PHE A 58 4.05 26.29 -4.01
C PHE A 58 5.39 25.86 -4.59
N SER A 59 6.40 25.73 -3.73
CA SER A 59 7.66 25.11 -4.10
C SER A 59 7.59 23.58 -4.02
N GLU A 60 8.56 22.91 -4.63
CA GLU A 60 8.73 21.46 -4.54
C GLU A 60 8.99 21.00 -3.10
N ALA A 61 9.65 21.83 -2.29
CA ALA A 61 9.84 21.57 -0.86
C ALA A 61 8.51 21.63 -0.09
N VAL A 62 7.63 22.59 -0.39
CA VAL A 62 6.29 22.67 0.21
C VAL A 62 5.49 21.40 -0.13
N TYR A 63 5.46 21.03 -1.41
CA TYR A 63 4.79 19.79 -1.82
C TYR A 63 5.38 18.55 -1.13
N GLY A 64 6.71 18.39 -1.15
CA GLY A 64 7.39 17.24 -0.59
C GLY A 64 7.16 17.10 0.91
N PHE A 65 7.28 18.19 1.66
CA PHE A 65 7.02 18.20 3.09
C PHE A 65 5.55 17.88 3.42
N GLY A 66 4.60 18.52 2.73
CA GLY A 66 3.18 18.26 2.93
C GLY A 66 2.77 16.84 2.53
N ALA A 67 3.32 16.30 1.44
CA ALA A 67 3.11 14.90 1.07
C ALA A 67 3.69 13.91 2.10
N GLY A 68 4.82 14.26 2.71
CA GLY A 68 5.39 13.48 3.79
C GLY A 68 4.55 13.50 5.07
N LEU A 69 3.95 14.64 5.43
CA LEU A 69 3.20 14.80 6.70
C LEU A 69 2.04 13.81 6.87
N PHE A 70 1.47 13.34 5.76
CA PHE A 70 0.53 12.23 5.76
C PHE A 70 1.06 11.00 6.52
N PHE A 71 2.30 10.62 6.27
CA PHE A 71 2.91 9.45 6.92
C PHE A 71 3.21 9.67 8.39
N VAL A 72 3.44 10.93 8.81
CA VAL A 72 3.61 11.27 10.22
C VAL A 72 2.29 11.05 10.97
N GLY A 73 1.19 11.58 10.45
CA GLY A 73 -0.15 11.33 11.01
C GLY A 73 -0.50 9.84 11.03
N TYR A 74 -0.24 9.13 9.92
CA TYR A 74 -0.46 7.70 9.82
C TYR A 74 0.34 6.91 10.87
N PHE A 75 1.64 7.17 10.99
CA PHE A 75 2.55 6.45 11.90
C PHE A 75 2.12 6.55 13.37
N PHE A 76 1.80 7.75 13.86
CA PHE A 76 1.44 7.94 15.27
C PHE A 76 0.07 7.34 15.61
N PHE A 77 -0.87 7.33 14.65
CA PHE A 77 -2.25 6.93 14.90
C PHE A 77 -2.58 5.52 14.42
N GLU A 78 -1.67 4.81 13.73
CA GLU A 78 -1.89 3.44 13.25
C GLU A 78 -2.21 2.47 14.40
N VAL A 79 -1.41 2.49 15.47
CA VAL A 79 -1.61 1.60 16.62
C VAL A 79 -2.88 1.96 17.41
N PRO A 80 -3.09 3.22 17.84
CA PRO A 80 -4.34 3.63 18.49
C PRO A 80 -5.59 3.30 17.67
N SER A 81 -5.56 3.54 16.35
CA SER A 81 -6.68 3.27 15.47
C SER A 81 -7.04 1.77 15.43
N ASN A 82 -6.06 0.87 15.36
CA ASN A 82 -6.32 -0.57 15.36
C ASN A 82 -6.85 -1.09 16.71
N LEU A 83 -6.42 -0.49 17.83
CA LEU A 83 -6.99 -0.82 19.14
C LEU A 83 -8.47 -0.44 19.21
N LEU A 84 -8.84 0.71 18.65
CA LEU A 84 -10.23 1.15 18.55
C LEU A 84 -11.03 0.28 17.58
N LEU A 85 -10.44 -0.14 16.46
CA LEU A 85 -11.05 -1.11 15.53
C LEU A 85 -11.42 -2.41 16.24
N HIS A 86 -10.51 -2.96 17.04
CA HIS A 86 -10.75 -4.18 17.81
C HIS A 86 -11.87 -4.00 18.84
N ARG A 87 -11.99 -2.82 19.46
CA ARG A 87 -13.00 -2.52 20.49
C ARG A 87 -14.38 -2.19 19.91
N LEU A 88 -14.42 -1.45 18.81
CA LEU A 88 -15.65 -0.87 18.25
C LEU A 88 -16.23 -1.68 17.08
N GLY A 89 -15.48 -2.66 16.56
CA GLY A 89 -15.84 -3.47 15.40
C GLY A 89 -15.19 -2.96 14.11
N ALA A 90 -14.76 -3.88 13.26
CA ALA A 90 -14.14 -3.62 11.97
C ALA A 90 -15.09 -2.86 11.03
N ARG A 91 -16.35 -3.29 10.95
CA ARG A 91 -17.42 -2.72 10.14
C ARG A 91 -17.57 -1.21 10.38
N ARG A 92 -17.75 -0.82 11.64
CA ARG A 92 -17.98 0.59 12.02
C ARG A 92 -16.72 1.42 11.86
N TRP A 93 -15.58 0.87 12.25
CA TRP A 93 -14.32 1.63 12.25
C TRP A 93 -13.74 1.81 10.86
N ILE A 94 -13.72 0.77 10.02
CA ILE A 94 -13.28 0.87 8.63
C ILE A 94 -14.17 1.85 7.88
N ALA A 95 -15.50 1.77 8.03
CA ALA A 95 -16.42 2.74 7.43
C ALA A 95 -16.11 4.18 7.85
N ARG A 96 -15.89 4.41 9.16
CA ARG A 96 -15.49 5.73 9.69
C ARG A 96 -14.20 6.21 9.02
N ILE A 97 -13.17 5.36 8.96
CA ILE A 97 -11.88 5.69 8.35
C ILE A 97 -12.10 6.15 6.90
N MET A 98 -12.83 5.38 6.10
CA MET A 98 -13.14 5.71 4.70
C MET A 98 -13.84 7.06 4.55
N VAL A 99 -14.92 7.29 5.30
CA VAL A 99 -15.69 8.54 5.21
C VAL A 99 -14.88 9.74 5.69
N SER A 100 -14.15 9.58 6.81
CA SER A 100 -13.34 10.67 7.37
C SER A 100 -12.12 11.03 6.51
N TRP A 101 -11.43 10.06 5.92
CA TRP A 101 -10.34 10.37 4.99
C TRP A 101 -10.91 11.03 3.74
N ALA A 102 -12.03 10.54 3.21
CA ALA A 102 -12.57 11.05 1.96
C ALA A 102 -13.06 12.50 2.10
N ALA A 103 -13.66 12.84 3.24
CA ALA A 103 -14.01 14.21 3.58
C ALA A 103 -12.78 15.13 3.63
N LEU A 104 -11.66 14.68 4.19
CA LEU A 104 -10.42 15.46 4.22
C LEU A 104 -9.75 15.52 2.83
N SER A 105 -9.88 14.48 2.01
CA SER A 105 -9.41 14.46 0.62
C SER A 105 -10.15 15.54 -0.17
N LEU A 106 -11.48 15.57 -0.04
CA LEU A 106 -12.36 16.60 -0.58
C LEU A 106 -11.92 18.01 -0.14
N VAL A 107 -11.68 18.23 1.17
CA VAL A 107 -11.21 19.53 1.70
C VAL A 107 -9.91 20.01 1.05
N THR A 108 -9.06 19.09 0.55
CA THR A 108 -7.80 19.44 -0.13
C THR A 108 -8.03 20.32 -1.37
N ALA A 109 -9.19 20.18 -2.04
CA ALA A 109 -9.53 20.99 -3.21
C ALA A 109 -9.60 22.51 -2.94
N TRP A 110 -9.80 22.92 -1.67
CA TRP A 110 -9.90 24.34 -1.28
C TRP A 110 -8.69 24.84 -0.48
N VAL A 111 -7.58 24.11 -0.51
CA VAL A 111 -6.34 24.56 0.10
C VAL A 111 -5.73 25.70 -0.71
N THR A 112 -5.39 26.80 -0.02
CA THR A 112 -4.78 27.99 -0.66
C THR A 112 -3.40 28.35 -0.11
N THR A 113 -3.03 27.83 1.07
CA THR A 113 -1.75 28.17 1.74
C THR A 113 -0.96 26.91 2.09
N PRO A 114 0.39 27.00 2.21
CA PRO A 114 1.21 25.86 2.62
C PRO A 114 0.77 25.27 3.96
N THR A 115 0.39 26.12 4.93
CA THR A 115 -0.07 25.66 6.25
C THR A 115 -1.37 24.87 6.15
N MET A 116 -2.34 25.33 5.35
CA MET A 116 -3.58 24.56 5.10
C MET A 116 -3.26 23.21 4.47
N PHE A 117 -2.35 23.18 3.49
CA PHE A 117 -1.91 21.93 2.87
C PHE A 117 -1.31 20.97 3.91
N TYR A 118 -0.41 21.46 4.76
CA TYR A 118 0.24 20.66 5.79
C TYR A 118 -0.75 20.08 6.81
N VAL A 119 -1.68 20.91 7.29
CA VAL A 119 -2.69 20.50 8.26
C VAL A 119 -3.62 19.44 7.65
N VAL A 120 -4.15 19.68 6.45
CA VAL A 120 -5.05 18.72 5.79
C VAL A 120 -4.33 17.40 5.52
N ARG A 121 -3.06 17.43 5.08
CA ARG A 121 -2.28 16.22 4.81
C ARG A 121 -1.95 15.43 6.08
N PHE A 122 -1.62 16.12 7.16
CA PHE A 122 -1.44 15.47 8.46
C PHE A 122 -2.74 14.82 8.94
N LEU A 123 -3.86 15.55 8.90
CA LEU A 123 -5.17 15.04 9.31
C LEU A 123 -5.64 13.87 8.43
N LEU A 124 -5.36 13.91 7.13
CA LEU A 124 -5.58 12.78 6.22
C LEU A 124 -4.84 11.53 6.71
N GLY A 125 -3.56 11.69 7.08
CA GLY A 125 -2.77 10.64 7.69
C GLY A 125 -3.41 10.08 8.96
N VAL A 126 -3.90 10.94 9.84
CA VAL A 126 -4.61 10.56 11.08
C VAL A 126 -5.92 9.81 10.79
N ALA A 127 -6.68 10.25 9.78
CA ALA A 127 -7.96 9.67 9.42
C ALA A 127 -7.82 8.31 8.75
N GLU A 128 -6.84 8.15 7.85
CA GLU A 128 -6.55 6.90 7.14
C GLU A 128 -5.77 5.89 8.01
N ALA A 129 -5.18 6.36 9.11
CA ALA A 129 -4.40 5.53 10.02
C ALA A 129 -5.15 4.26 10.44
N GLY A 130 -4.50 3.11 10.24
CA GLY A 130 -5.05 1.81 10.61
C GLY A 130 -5.99 1.19 9.58
N PHE A 131 -6.22 1.80 8.41
CA PHE A 131 -7.01 1.19 7.34
C PHE A 131 -6.44 -0.15 6.88
N PHE A 132 -5.18 -0.16 6.42
CA PHE A 132 -4.54 -1.39 5.93
C PHE A 132 -4.37 -2.45 7.01
N PRO A 133 -3.76 -2.17 8.18
CA PRO A 133 -3.67 -3.17 9.25
C PRO A 133 -5.04 -3.60 9.78
N GLY A 134 -6.04 -2.72 9.73
CA GLY A 134 -7.42 -3.01 10.08
C GLY A 134 -8.06 -4.03 9.14
N MET A 135 -7.80 -3.93 7.84
CA MET A 135 -8.20 -4.98 6.88
C MET A 135 -7.47 -6.29 7.14
N ILE A 136 -6.18 -6.25 7.45
CA ILE A 136 -5.42 -7.47 7.80
C ILE A 136 -5.98 -8.11 9.07
N LEU A 137 -6.29 -7.31 10.10
CA LEU A 137 -6.92 -7.74 11.34
C LEU A 137 -8.30 -8.36 11.07
N TYR A 138 -9.13 -7.71 10.25
CA TYR A 138 -10.41 -8.25 9.83
C TYR A 138 -10.28 -9.63 9.18
N LEU A 139 -9.30 -9.81 8.28
CA LEU A 139 -9.04 -11.12 7.67
C LEU A 139 -8.65 -12.19 8.69
N THR A 140 -8.08 -11.83 9.85
CA THR A 140 -7.80 -12.80 10.92
C THR A 140 -9.05 -13.35 11.61
N TYR A 141 -10.16 -12.62 11.57
CA TYR A 141 -11.44 -13.07 12.14
C TYR A 141 -12.16 -14.08 11.24
N TRP A 142 -11.82 -14.09 9.95
CA TRP A 142 -12.52 -14.87 8.92
C TRP A 142 -11.68 -15.97 8.29
N PHE A 143 -10.35 -15.87 8.35
CA PHE A 143 -9.45 -16.79 7.66
C PHE A 143 -8.29 -17.24 8.58
N PRO A 144 -8.06 -18.57 8.71
CA PRO A 144 -6.91 -19.09 9.44
C PRO A 144 -5.59 -18.76 8.71
N SER A 145 -4.47 -18.78 9.43
CA SER A 145 -3.15 -18.37 8.94
C SER A 145 -2.76 -18.98 7.58
N HIS A 146 -2.99 -20.27 7.39
CA HIS A 146 -2.63 -21.02 6.18
C HIS A 146 -3.44 -20.61 4.93
N ARG A 147 -4.63 -20.01 5.10
CA ARG A 147 -5.46 -19.45 4.01
C ARG A 147 -5.26 -17.94 3.86
N ARG A 148 -5.00 -17.25 4.97
CA ARG A 148 -4.89 -15.78 5.03
C ARG A 148 -3.81 -15.23 4.12
N GLY A 149 -2.69 -15.93 3.94
CA GLY A 149 -1.60 -15.50 3.05
C GLY A 149 -2.06 -15.18 1.63
N LYS A 150 -2.97 -16.00 1.06
CA LYS A 150 -3.55 -15.75 -0.27
C LYS A 150 -4.40 -14.49 -0.31
N MET A 151 -5.20 -14.26 0.74
CA MET A 151 -6.08 -13.09 0.84
C MET A 151 -5.25 -11.80 0.93
N VAL A 152 -4.19 -11.82 1.74
CA VAL A 152 -3.25 -10.69 1.85
C VAL A 152 -2.55 -10.42 0.52
N ALA A 153 -2.12 -11.46 -0.20
CA ALA A 153 -1.50 -11.29 -1.52
C ALA A 153 -2.45 -10.64 -2.54
N VAL A 154 -3.72 -11.07 -2.57
CA VAL A 154 -4.76 -10.43 -3.41
C VAL A 154 -4.93 -8.97 -3.02
N LEU A 155 -5.03 -8.66 -1.72
CA LEU A 155 -5.15 -7.29 -1.25
C LEU A 155 -3.94 -6.44 -1.69
N MET A 156 -2.71 -6.91 -1.49
CA MET A 156 -1.50 -6.17 -1.87
C MET A 156 -1.35 -5.95 -3.38
N ALA A 157 -1.93 -6.82 -4.22
CA ALA A 157 -2.00 -6.59 -5.66
C ALA A 157 -2.84 -5.35 -6.03
N GLY A 158 -3.62 -4.79 -5.09
CA GLY A 158 -4.33 -3.54 -5.29
C GLY A 158 -3.41 -2.32 -5.48
N ASN A 159 -2.16 -2.35 -4.99
CA ASN A 159 -1.20 -1.26 -5.21
C ASN A 159 -0.88 -1.08 -6.72
N PRO A 160 -0.32 -2.07 -7.45
CA PRO A 160 -0.09 -1.90 -8.88
C PRO A 160 -1.38 -1.65 -9.67
N VAL A 161 -2.52 -2.25 -9.28
CA VAL A 161 -3.81 -2.00 -9.94
C VAL A 161 -4.28 -0.56 -9.75
N SER A 162 -4.04 0.05 -8.59
CA SER A 162 -4.33 1.47 -8.35
C SER A 162 -3.53 2.38 -9.28
N GLY A 163 -2.30 2.03 -9.63
CA GLY A 163 -1.51 2.79 -10.61
C GLY A 163 -2.01 2.64 -12.05
N ILE A 164 -2.49 1.44 -12.41
CA ILE A 164 -3.07 1.14 -13.74
C ILE A 164 -4.40 1.88 -13.95
N VAL A 165 -5.26 1.93 -12.93
CA VAL A 165 -6.58 2.55 -13.04
C VAL A 165 -6.54 4.04 -12.66
N GLY A 166 -5.85 4.35 -11.57
CA GLY A 166 -5.78 5.70 -11.00
C GLY A 166 -5.08 6.68 -11.93
N GLY A 167 -3.98 6.29 -12.60
CA GLY A 167 -3.27 7.21 -13.49
C GLY A 167 -4.14 7.78 -14.62
N PRO A 168 -4.75 6.94 -15.47
CA PRO A 168 -5.67 7.40 -16.51
C PRO A 168 -6.88 8.16 -15.96
N LEU A 169 -7.44 7.70 -14.82
CA LEU A 169 -8.58 8.37 -14.19
C LEU A 169 -8.21 9.78 -13.72
N SER A 170 -7.10 9.93 -12.98
CA SER A 170 -6.62 11.21 -12.49
C SER A 170 -6.27 12.15 -13.64
N GLY A 171 -5.57 11.65 -14.66
CA GLY A 171 -5.23 12.42 -15.86
C GLY A 171 -6.47 12.87 -16.65
N TYR A 172 -7.46 12.00 -16.79
CA TYR A 172 -8.74 12.32 -17.44
C TYR A 172 -9.51 13.38 -16.67
N ILE A 173 -9.65 13.25 -15.35
CA ILE A 173 -10.35 14.25 -14.53
C ILE A 173 -9.67 15.62 -14.65
N MET A 174 -8.35 15.65 -14.52
CA MET A 174 -7.57 16.89 -14.62
C MET A 174 -7.60 17.53 -16.02
N HIS A 175 -7.81 16.74 -17.08
CA HIS A 175 -7.96 17.24 -18.44
C HIS A 175 -9.40 17.73 -18.71
N ALA A 176 -10.39 16.87 -18.47
CA ALA A 176 -11.78 17.10 -18.86
C ALA A 176 -12.51 18.14 -18.01
N PHE A 177 -12.17 18.25 -16.72
CA PHE A 177 -12.84 19.17 -15.79
C PHE A 177 -12.05 20.45 -15.53
N ASN A 178 -10.94 20.68 -16.24
CA ASN A 178 -10.15 21.89 -16.05
C ASN A 178 -10.95 23.15 -16.43
N GLY A 179 -11.16 24.06 -15.48
CA GLY A 179 -11.96 25.27 -15.66
C GLY A 179 -13.47 25.04 -15.52
N ALA A 180 -13.92 23.79 -15.33
CA ALA A 180 -15.34 23.49 -15.13
C ALA A 180 -15.82 24.09 -13.81
N ALA A 181 -16.98 24.78 -13.84
CA ALA A 181 -17.54 25.52 -12.72
C ALA A 181 -16.56 26.52 -12.05
N GLY A 182 -15.56 27.03 -12.79
CA GLY A 182 -14.56 27.96 -12.26
C GLY A 182 -13.47 27.33 -11.41
N HIS A 183 -13.37 26.00 -11.37
CA HIS A 183 -12.37 25.26 -10.60
C HIS A 183 -11.30 24.63 -11.50
N ALA A 184 -10.07 24.55 -10.99
CA ALA A 184 -8.95 23.92 -11.69
C ALA A 184 -9.10 22.38 -11.72
N GLY A 185 -8.47 21.74 -12.70
CA GLY A 185 -8.54 20.27 -12.87
C GLY A 185 -8.08 19.49 -11.63
N TRP A 186 -7.04 19.96 -10.93
CA TRP A 186 -6.56 19.34 -9.70
C TRP A 186 -7.56 19.46 -8.52
N GLN A 187 -8.42 20.48 -8.50
CA GLN A 187 -9.47 20.59 -7.49
C GLN A 187 -10.54 19.54 -7.73
N TRP A 188 -10.96 19.39 -8.99
CA TRP A 188 -11.90 18.34 -9.40
C TRP A 188 -11.36 16.93 -9.17
N LEU A 189 -10.05 16.74 -9.29
CA LEU A 189 -9.40 15.47 -8.96
C LEU A 189 -9.74 15.02 -7.53
N PHE A 190 -9.48 15.88 -6.54
CA PHE A 190 -9.79 15.59 -5.14
C PHE A 190 -11.29 15.45 -4.87
N VAL A 191 -12.13 16.22 -5.55
CA VAL A 191 -13.60 16.14 -5.40
C VAL A 191 -14.13 14.80 -5.92
N VAL A 192 -13.76 14.42 -7.15
CA VAL A 192 -14.32 13.25 -7.83
C VAL A 192 -13.77 11.95 -7.23
N GLU A 193 -12.48 11.90 -6.90
CA GLU A 193 -11.86 10.70 -6.34
C GLU A 193 -12.28 10.42 -4.89
N ALA A 194 -12.67 11.44 -4.13
CA ALA A 194 -13.22 11.26 -2.78
C ALA A 194 -14.61 10.60 -2.77
N LEU A 195 -15.43 10.79 -3.81
CA LEU A 195 -16.80 10.27 -3.85
C LEU A 195 -16.88 8.73 -3.76
N PRO A 196 -16.13 7.95 -4.58
CA PRO A 196 -16.07 6.50 -4.43
C PRO A 196 -15.69 6.05 -3.01
N ALA A 197 -14.75 6.72 -2.34
CA ALA A 197 -14.34 6.38 -0.99
C ALA A 197 -15.48 6.57 0.03
N ILE A 198 -16.25 7.66 -0.08
CA ILE A 198 -17.44 7.87 0.77
C ILE A 198 -18.47 6.76 0.54
N VAL A 199 -18.79 6.47 -0.72
CA VAL A 199 -19.77 5.43 -1.08
C VAL A 199 -19.32 4.06 -0.57
N LEU A 200 -18.06 3.70 -0.77
CA LEU A 200 -17.50 2.44 -0.28
C LEU A 200 -17.49 2.38 1.25
N GLY A 201 -17.24 3.48 1.95
CA GLY A 201 -17.36 3.56 3.41
C GLY A 201 -18.78 3.23 3.89
N VAL A 202 -19.80 3.78 3.23
CA VAL A 202 -21.21 3.46 3.51
C VAL A 202 -21.52 2.00 3.17
N VAL A 203 -21.04 1.49 2.03
CA VAL A 203 -21.22 0.09 1.64
C VAL A 203 -20.59 -0.85 2.66
N ILE A 204 -19.36 -0.60 3.10
CA ILE A 204 -18.68 -1.36 4.17
C ILE A 204 -19.54 -1.35 5.44
N TYR A 205 -20.09 -0.20 5.82
CA TYR A 205 -20.96 -0.10 6.99
C TYR A 205 -22.20 -0.99 6.88
N PHE A 206 -22.75 -1.28 5.70
CA PHE A 206 -23.93 -2.16 5.58
C PHE A 206 -23.60 -3.61 5.24
N PHE A 207 -22.44 -3.85 4.63
CA PHE A 207 -22.11 -5.14 4.02
C PHE A 207 -21.18 -6.01 4.87
N LEU A 208 -20.33 -5.40 5.69
CA LEU A 208 -19.32 -6.11 6.48
C LEU A 208 -19.94 -6.67 7.77
N ASP A 209 -19.65 -7.93 8.08
CA ASP A 209 -20.04 -8.58 9.33
C ASP A 209 -18.83 -8.62 10.26
N ASP A 210 -18.95 -8.12 11.50
CA ASP A 210 -17.80 -8.02 12.42
C ASP A 210 -17.31 -9.38 12.90
N ARG A 211 -18.22 -10.35 13.02
CA ARG A 211 -17.92 -11.70 13.52
C ARG A 211 -18.70 -12.75 12.75
N VAL A 212 -18.17 -13.96 12.73
CA VAL A 212 -18.75 -15.12 12.04
C VAL A 212 -20.14 -15.46 12.57
N GLU A 213 -20.39 -15.26 13.87
CA GLU A 213 -21.68 -15.57 14.49
C GLU A 213 -22.80 -14.66 13.97
N GLN A 214 -22.46 -13.43 13.59
CA GLN A 214 -23.40 -12.41 13.08
C GLN A 214 -23.75 -12.63 11.60
N ALA A 215 -23.02 -13.50 10.90
CA ALA A 215 -23.14 -13.71 9.46
C ALA A 215 -24.45 -14.42 9.08
N SER A 216 -25.48 -13.66 8.70
CA SER A 216 -26.79 -14.21 8.32
C SER A 216 -26.77 -15.03 7.02
N TRP A 217 -25.76 -14.84 6.18
CA TRP A 217 -25.60 -15.52 4.90
C TRP A 217 -24.88 -16.88 5.00
N LEU A 218 -24.36 -17.23 6.18
CA LEU A 218 -23.76 -18.53 6.48
C LEU A 218 -24.75 -19.41 7.23
N SER A 219 -24.77 -20.70 6.89
CA SER A 219 -25.44 -21.72 7.70
C SER A 219 -24.70 -21.94 9.03
N GLU A 220 -25.41 -22.45 10.04
CA GLU A 220 -24.81 -22.75 11.35
C GLU A 220 -23.62 -23.73 11.25
N HIS A 221 -23.68 -24.67 10.31
CA HIS A 221 -22.55 -25.56 10.05
C HIS A 221 -21.33 -24.82 9.48
N GLU A 222 -21.53 -23.95 8.50
CA GLU A 222 -20.45 -23.14 7.91
C GLU A 222 -19.82 -22.20 8.96
N LYS A 223 -20.64 -21.59 9.83
CA LYS A 223 -20.16 -20.76 10.94
C LYS A 223 -19.28 -21.57 11.89
N ALA A 224 -19.71 -22.77 12.27
CA ALA A 224 -18.95 -23.65 13.15
C ALA A 224 -17.59 -24.05 12.54
N VAL A 225 -17.55 -24.35 11.24
CA VAL A 225 -16.29 -24.69 10.53
C VAL A 225 -15.29 -23.53 10.57
N ILE A 226 -15.75 -22.30 10.28
CA ILE A 226 -14.85 -21.12 10.33
C ILE A 226 -14.39 -20.86 11.77
N ALA A 227 -15.30 -20.90 12.74
CA ALA A 227 -14.97 -20.64 14.14
C ALA A 227 -13.95 -21.65 14.69
N ASP A 228 -14.07 -22.93 14.34
CA ASP A 228 -13.15 -23.99 14.76
C ASP A 228 -11.75 -23.83 14.15
N GLU A 229 -11.65 -23.64 12.83
CA GLU A 229 -10.34 -23.46 12.16
C GLU A 229 -9.65 -22.15 12.59
N VAL A 230 -10.40 -21.06 12.77
CA VAL A 230 -9.83 -19.78 13.23
C VAL A 230 -9.44 -19.84 14.71
N GLY A 231 -10.25 -20.48 15.54
CA GLY A 231 -9.99 -20.64 16.98
C GLY A 231 -8.77 -21.53 17.26
N SER A 232 -8.65 -22.65 16.55
CA SER A 232 -7.49 -23.55 16.66
C SER A 232 -6.18 -22.89 16.22
N ASP A 233 -6.20 -22.06 15.17
CA ASP A 233 -5.04 -21.27 14.72
C ASP A 233 -4.58 -20.22 15.74
N ALA A 234 -5.53 -19.63 16.49
CA ALA A 234 -5.22 -18.64 17.53
C ALA A 234 -4.53 -19.26 18.75
N ALA A 235 -4.87 -20.51 19.11
CA ALA A 235 -4.32 -21.22 20.28
C ALA A 235 -2.85 -21.65 20.10
N VAL A 236 -2.37 -21.75 18.86
CA VAL A 236 -0.99 -22.18 18.54
C VAL A 236 0.03 -21.03 18.67
N ARG A 237 -0.41 -19.80 18.99
CA ARG A 237 0.49 -18.63 19.08
C ARG A 237 1.44 -18.73 20.28
N THR A 238 2.73 -18.91 19.99
CA THR A 238 3.80 -18.99 21.01
C THR A 238 4.24 -17.62 21.52
N HIS A 239 4.43 -17.49 22.84
CA HIS A 239 4.95 -16.29 23.49
C HIS A 239 6.49 -16.19 23.36
N GLY A 240 6.99 -15.34 22.47
CA GLY A 240 8.37 -14.86 22.40
C GLY A 240 8.59 -13.49 23.06
N SER A 241 9.83 -13.23 23.48
CA SER A 241 10.20 -11.98 24.16
C SER A 241 10.24 -10.78 23.22
N VAL A 242 9.39 -9.78 23.48
CA VAL A 242 9.34 -8.50 22.75
C VAL A 242 10.63 -7.69 22.92
N ARG A 243 11.24 -7.73 24.11
CA ARG A 243 12.47 -6.97 24.41
C ARG A 243 13.67 -7.43 23.59
N ALA A 244 13.77 -8.71 23.27
CA ALA A 244 14.85 -9.28 22.48
C ALA A 244 14.87 -8.75 21.03
N VAL A 245 13.72 -8.32 20.51
CA VAL A 245 13.57 -7.78 19.16
C VAL A 245 14.28 -6.44 19.01
N PHE A 246 14.10 -5.53 19.97
CA PHE A 246 14.68 -4.18 19.94
C PHE A 246 16.21 -4.19 20.03
N GLY A 247 16.79 -5.21 20.66
CA GLY A 247 18.25 -5.40 20.73
C GLY A 247 18.85 -6.15 19.54
N SER A 248 18.05 -6.62 18.58
CA SER A 248 18.54 -7.43 17.47
C SER A 248 19.06 -6.55 16.32
N ALA A 249 20.38 -6.59 16.08
CA ALA A 249 21.00 -5.92 14.94
C ALA A 249 20.42 -6.38 13.59
N ARG A 250 19.95 -7.63 13.49
CA ARG A 250 19.30 -8.16 12.27
C ARG A 250 17.95 -7.51 12.00
N VAL A 251 17.19 -7.15 13.04
CA VAL A 251 15.90 -6.47 12.89
C VAL A 251 16.14 -5.05 12.37
N TRP A 252 17.09 -4.32 12.95
CA TRP A 252 17.46 -2.98 12.48
C TRP A 252 18.04 -2.98 11.06
N LEU A 253 18.82 -4.01 10.69
CA LEU A 253 19.26 -4.22 9.31
C LEU A 253 18.06 -4.35 8.36
N LEU A 254 17.06 -5.16 8.72
CA LEU A 254 15.83 -5.29 7.94
C LEU A 254 15.01 -4.00 7.90
N CYS A 255 14.97 -3.22 8.98
CA CYS A 255 14.36 -1.89 8.98
C CYS A 255 15.02 -0.98 7.93
N LEU A 256 16.36 -0.93 7.89
CA LEU A 256 17.11 -0.10 6.94
C LEU A 256 16.90 -0.53 5.48
N ILE A 257 16.87 -1.85 5.23
CA ILE A 257 16.58 -2.39 3.89
C ILE A 257 15.16 -2.03 3.45
N LEU A 258 14.15 -2.25 4.31
CA LEU A 258 12.77 -1.91 3.97
C LEU A 258 12.61 -0.41 3.77
N PHE A 259 13.27 0.42 4.58
CA PHE A 259 13.26 1.86 4.44
C PHE A 259 13.67 2.30 3.02
N GLY A 260 14.77 1.75 2.49
CA GLY A 260 15.21 2.07 1.12
C GLY A 260 14.23 1.60 0.03
N ILE A 261 13.67 0.40 0.18
CA ILE A 261 12.66 -0.13 -0.77
C ILE A 261 11.39 0.74 -0.76
N VAL A 262 10.88 1.09 0.42
CA VAL A 262 9.68 1.90 0.58
C VAL A 262 9.91 3.35 0.14
N MET A 263 11.11 3.89 0.36
CA MET A 263 11.52 5.20 -0.18
C MET A 263 11.40 5.22 -1.71
N GLY A 264 11.86 4.17 -2.40
CA GLY A 264 11.67 4.00 -3.84
C GLY A 264 10.20 3.92 -4.27
N SER A 265 9.38 3.18 -3.51
CA SER A 265 7.94 3.03 -3.79
C SER A 265 7.22 4.36 -3.78
N TYR A 266 7.45 5.18 -2.76
CA TYR A 266 6.84 6.51 -2.67
C TYR A 266 7.45 7.52 -3.64
N ALA A 267 8.74 7.39 -3.98
CA ALA A 267 9.33 8.21 -5.04
C ALA A 267 8.62 7.99 -6.38
N ILE A 268 8.32 6.73 -6.74
CA ILE A 268 7.48 6.41 -7.91
C ILE A 268 6.11 7.05 -7.75
N GLY A 269 5.37 6.72 -6.69
CA GLY A 269 3.98 7.18 -6.54
C GLY A 269 3.79 8.70 -6.60
N PHE A 270 4.71 9.47 -6.02
CA PHE A 270 4.57 10.93 -5.91
C PHE A 270 5.29 11.73 -7.01
N TRP A 271 6.29 11.18 -7.69
CA TRP A 271 7.05 11.90 -8.74
C TRP A 271 6.91 11.30 -10.13
N GLN A 272 6.35 10.11 -10.30
CA GLN A 272 6.16 9.50 -11.63
C GLN A 272 5.42 10.41 -12.61
N PRO A 273 4.28 11.04 -12.27
CA PRO A 273 3.60 11.95 -13.21
C PRO A 273 4.48 13.15 -13.59
N THR A 274 5.27 13.65 -12.64
CA THR A 274 6.22 14.76 -12.88
C THR A 274 7.36 14.34 -13.82
N ILE A 275 7.89 13.13 -13.65
CA ILE A 275 8.97 12.59 -14.52
C ILE A 275 8.46 12.47 -15.96
N ILE A 276 7.25 11.95 -16.15
CA ILE A 276 6.63 11.84 -17.49
C ILE A 276 6.38 13.23 -18.07
N ARG A 277 5.83 14.17 -17.29
CA ARG A 277 5.61 15.55 -17.78
C ARG A 277 6.91 16.23 -18.19
N ASN A 278 7.97 16.08 -17.40
CA ASN A 278 9.28 16.67 -17.70
C ASN A 278 9.93 16.09 -18.97
N SER A 279 9.49 14.91 -19.43
CA SER A 279 9.94 14.33 -20.70
C SER A 279 9.30 14.95 -21.95
N GLY A 280 8.55 16.04 -21.78
CA GLY A 280 7.89 16.78 -22.87
C GLY A 280 6.40 16.48 -23.04
N MET A 281 5.81 15.61 -22.21
CA MET A 281 4.38 15.30 -22.26
C MET A 281 3.55 16.33 -21.48
N ALA A 282 2.97 17.30 -22.18
CA ALA A 282 2.22 18.39 -21.54
C ALA A 282 0.81 18.00 -21.09
N ASP A 283 0.15 17.09 -21.81
CA ASP A 283 -1.25 16.73 -21.56
C ASP A 283 -1.40 15.79 -20.33
N PRO A 284 -2.15 16.19 -19.28
CA PRO A 284 -2.36 15.36 -18.09
C PRO A 284 -2.98 13.99 -18.39
N PHE A 285 -3.85 13.89 -19.39
CA PHE A 285 -4.46 12.62 -19.77
C PHE A 285 -3.42 11.65 -20.35
N MET A 286 -2.58 12.11 -21.28
CA MET A 286 -1.46 11.31 -21.79
C MET A 286 -0.44 10.96 -20.70
N VAL A 287 -0.14 11.87 -19.76
CA VAL A 287 0.71 11.56 -18.59
C VAL A 287 0.12 10.39 -17.79
N GLY A 288 -1.20 10.44 -17.52
CA GLY A 288 -1.92 9.37 -16.83
C GLY A 288 -1.97 8.05 -17.61
N LEU A 289 -2.15 8.09 -18.92
CA LEU A 289 -2.16 6.89 -19.75
C LEU A 289 -0.79 6.21 -19.78
N LEU A 290 0.29 6.99 -19.79
CA LEU A 290 1.66 6.46 -19.78
C LEU A 290 2.02 5.77 -18.47
N THR A 291 1.42 6.13 -17.33
CA THR A 291 1.70 5.43 -16.06
C THR A 291 1.25 3.97 -16.08
N VAL A 292 0.30 3.60 -16.95
CA VAL A 292 -0.18 2.22 -17.09
C VAL A 292 0.96 1.28 -17.44
N ILE A 293 1.91 1.69 -18.29
CA ILE A 293 2.99 0.83 -18.79
C ILE A 293 3.89 0.33 -17.63
N PRO A 294 4.51 1.20 -16.80
CA PRO A 294 5.30 0.75 -15.66
C PRO A 294 4.56 -0.19 -14.69
N TYR A 295 3.31 0.15 -14.34
CA TYR A 295 2.54 -0.63 -13.37
C TYR A 295 2.07 -1.97 -13.94
N ALA A 296 1.68 -2.04 -15.21
CA ALA A 296 1.31 -3.29 -15.88
C ALA A 296 2.51 -4.24 -15.98
N CYS A 297 3.67 -3.73 -16.40
CA CYS A 297 4.91 -4.50 -16.41
C CYS A 297 5.29 -4.99 -15.01
N ALA A 298 5.16 -4.14 -14.00
CA ALA A 298 5.45 -4.48 -12.61
C ALA A 298 4.49 -5.54 -12.04
N LEU A 299 3.20 -5.47 -12.37
CA LEU A 299 2.22 -6.49 -11.96
C LEU A 299 2.59 -7.87 -12.53
N VAL A 300 2.90 -7.95 -13.83
CA VAL A 300 3.31 -9.21 -14.47
C VAL A 300 4.61 -9.71 -13.86
N ALA A 301 5.62 -8.84 -13.73
CA ALA A 301 6.92 -9.19 -13.15
C ALA A 301 6.79 -9.68 -11.70
N MET A 302 5.97 -9.03 -10.87
CA MET A 302 5.73 -9.42 -9.48
C MET A 302 5.21 -10.86 -9.38
N LEU A 303 4.27 -11.24 -10.25
CA LEU A 303 3.73 -12.60 -10.29
C LEU A 303 4.76 -13.63 -10.77
N LEU A 304 5.58 -13.28 -11.76
CA LEU A 304 6.62 -14.17 -12.29
C LEU A 304 7.76 -14.36 -11.29
N VAL A 305 8.26 -13.27 -10.70
CA VAL A 305 9.32 -13.28 -9.69
C VAL A 305 8.84 -14.01 -8.44
N GLY A 306 7.58 -13.84 -8.02
CA GLY A 306 7.03 -14.58 -6.89
C GLY A 306 6.99 -16.10 -7.11
N ARG A 307 6.50 -16.54 -8.26
CA ARG A 307 6.52 -17.98 -8.62
C ARG A 307 7.94 -18.52 -8.68
N HIS A 308 8.87 -17.74 -9.24
CA HIS A 308 10.28 -18.12 -9.28
C HIS A 308 10.86 -18.22 -7.87
N ALA A 309 10.53 -17.27 -7.00
CA ALA A 309 11.00 -17.21 -5.63
C ALA A 309 10.53 -18.38 -4.77
N ASP A 310 9.28 -18.79 -4.93
CA ASP A 310 8.75 -19.96 -4.25
C ASP A 310 9.45 -21.25 -4.71
N ARG A 311 9.87 -21.30 -5.99
CA ARG A 311 10.53 -22.47 -6.59
C ARG A 311 11.99 -22.60 -6.19
N THR A 312 12.79 -21.52 -6.28
CA THR A 312 14.23 -21.56 -6.01
C THR A 312 14.57 -21.30 -4.55
N ARG A 313 13.68 -20.61 -3.84
CA ARG A 313 13.85 -20.16 -2.45
C ARG A 313 15.10 -19.30 -2.24
N GLU A 314 15.62 -18.67 -3.29
CA GLU A 314 16.78 -17.76 -3.24
C GLU A 314 16.36 -16.35 -2.79
N ARG A 315 15.80 -16.26 -1.58
CA ARG A 315 15.14 -15.04 -1.07
C ARG A 315 16.03 -13.79 -1.14
N ARG A 316 17.34 -13.93 -0.93
CA ARG A 316 18.29 -12.81 -1.01
C ARG A 316 18.33 -12.16 -2.40
N TRP A 317 18.42 -12.97 -3.45
CA TRP A 317 18.51 -12.47 -4.81
C TRP A 317 17.19 -11.92 -5.31
N HIS A 318 16.07 -12.44 -4.82
CA HIS A 318 14.74 -11.98 -5.19
C HIS A 318 14.30 -10.69 -4.49
N VAL A 319 15.11 -10.18 -3.57
CA VAL A 319 14.97 -8.81 -3.03
C VAL A 319 16.10 -7.92 -3.55
N GLY A 320 17.35 -8.39 -3.50
CA GLY A 320 18.52 -7.61 -3.89
C GLY A 320 18.57 -7.26 -5.38
N ALA A 321 18.31 -8.23 -6.28
CA ALA A 321 18.38 -7.97 -7.72
C ALA A 321 17.25 -7.02 -8.19
N PRO A 322 15.98 -7.15 -7.74
CA PRO A 322 14.97 -6.15 -8.02
C PRO A 322 15.27 -4.77 -7.44
N ALA A 323 15.89 -4.68 -6.25
CA ALA A 323 16.32 -3.40 -5.70
C ALA A 323 17.42 -2.72 -6.56
N LEU A 324 18.37 -3.48 -7.09
CA LEU A 324 19.37 -2.97 -8.04
C LEU A 324 18.75 -2.57 -9.38
N LEU A 325 17.79 -3.36 -9.89
CA LEU A 325 17.03 -3.01 -11.09
C LEU A 325 16.30 -1.68 -10.88
N ALA A 326 15.72 -1.48 -9.70
CA ALA A 326 15.06 -0.23 -9.38
C ALA A 326 16.03 0.95 -9.33
N ALA A 327 17.19 0.78 -8.69
CA ALA A 327 18.23 1.80 -8.65
C ALA A 327 18.72 2.18 -10.05
N ALA A 328 18.94 1.20 -10.93
CA ALA A 328 19.30 1.44 -12.33
C ALA A 328 18.20 2.22 -13.07
N GLY A 329 16.93 1.88 -12.84
CA GLY A 329 15.78 2.61 -13.40
C GLY A 329 15.71 4.08 -12.96
N PHE A 330 15.94 4.35 -11.68
CA PHE A 330 16.00 5.73 -11.16
C PHE A 330 17.20 6.52 -11.71
N CYS A 331 18.38 5.90 -11.81
CA CYS A 331 19.52 6.51 -12.47
C CYS A 331 19.20 6.83 -13.94
N LEU A 332 18.56 5.92 -14.67
CA LEU A 332 18.18 6.14 -16.06
C LEU A 332 17.19 7.30 -16.21
N CYS A 333 16.23 7.45 -15.29
CA CYS A 333 15.36 8.62 -15.23
C CYS A 333 16.15 9.92 -14.97
N ALA A 334 17.14 9.86 -14.09
CA ALA A 334 17.95 11.02 -13.71
C ALA A 334 18.88 11.48 -14.84
N PHE A 335 19.42 10.55 -15.65
CA PHE A 335 20.24 10.83 -16.83
C PHE A 335 19.41 11.17 -18.08
N GLY A 336 18.20 10.64 -18.18
CA GLY A 336 17.39 10.66 -19.39
C GLY A 336 16.93 12.04 -19.88
N GLY A 337 17.13 13.09 -19.07
CA GLY A 337 16.79 14.47 -19.42
C GLY A 337 15.33 14.59 -19.86
N ASN A 338 15.11 15.15 -21.04
CA ASN A 338 13.78 15.33 -21.64
C ASN A 338 13.37 14.19 -22.58
N SER A 339 14.08 13.05 -22.61
CA SER A 339 13.75 11.93 -23.50
C SER A 339 12.63 11.07 -22.91
N LEU A 340 11.47 11.06 -23.57
CA LEU A 340 10.33 10.20 -23.18
C LEU A 340 10.72 8.72 -23.12
N THR A 341 11.50 8.23 -24.07
CA THR A 341 11.92 6.82 -24.11
C THR A 341 12.77 6.45 -22.89
N LEU A 342 13.71 7.31 -22.50
CA LEU A 342 14.59 7.06 -21.34
C LEU A 342 13.81 7.19 -20.02
N ALA A 343 12.93 8.19 -19.91
CA ALA A 343 12.04 8.35 -18.76
C ALA A 343 11.12 7.13 -18.59
N MET A 344 10.47 6.66 -19.66
CA MET A 344 9.56 5.50 -19.59
C MET A 344 10.29 4.18 -19.35
N THR A 345 11.45 3.98 -19.96
CA THR A 345 12.29 2.79 -19.71
C THR A 345 12.75 2.80 -18.25
N GLY A 346 13.27 3.93 -17.77
CA GLY A 346 13.72 4.09 -16.40
C GLY A 346 12.60 3.88 -15.38
N LEU A 347 11.44 4.49 -15.59
CA LEU A 347 10.26 4.33 -14.74
C LEU A 347 9.75 2.90 -14.72
N THR A 348 9.78 2.21 -15.86
CA THR A 348 9.36 0.80 -15.95
C THR A 348 10.31 -0.08 -15.14
N LEU A 349 11.63 0.08 -15.29
CA LEU A 349 12.63 -0.66 -14.51
C LEU A 349 12.54 -0.34 -13.02
N ALA A 350 12.38 0.94 -12.66
CA ALA A 350 12.16 1.40 -11.29
C ALA A 350 10.94 0.73 -10.65
N THR A 351 9.80 0.80 -11.34
CA THR A 351 8.52 0.29 -10.85
C THR A 351 8.51 -1.22 -10.74
N VAL A 352 9.03 -1.93 -11.75
CA VAL A 352 9.21 -3.40 -11.70
C VAL A 352 10.10 -3.79 -10.52
N GLY A 353 11.26 -3.13 -10.36
CA GLY A 353 12.21 -3.46 -9.31
C GLY A 353 11.63 -3.27 -7.91
N VAL A 354 10.99 -2.14 -7.63
CA VAL A 354 10.42 -1.83 -6.31
C VAL A 354 9.21 -2.73 -5.99
N ILE A 355 8.27 -2.87 -6.93
CA ILE A 355 7.05 -3.66 -6.71
C ILE A 355 7.37 -5.16 -6.57
N CYS A 356 8.44 -5.65 -7.19
CA CYS A 356 8.95 -7.00 -6.93
C CYS A 356 9.66 -7.10 -5.57
N ALA A 357 10.54 -6.15 -5.21
CA ALA A 357 11.33 -6.23 -3.99
C ALA A 357 10.48 -6.23 -2.71
N LEU A 358 9.42 -5.42 -2.68
CA LEU A 358 8.61 -5.16 -1.49
C LEU A 358 7.87 -6.40 -0.93
N PRO A 359 7.12 -7.20 -1.71
CA PRO A 359 6.51 -8.44 -1.23
C PRO A 359 7.56 -9.52 -0.91
N MET A 360 8.64 -9.61 -1.69
CA MET A 360 9.70 -10.60 -1.46
C MET A 360 10.48 -10.31 -0.18
N PHE A 361 10.59 -9.03 0.22
CA PHE A 361 11.24 -8.64 1.46
C PHE A 361 10.56 -9.28 2.68
N TRP A 362 9.24 -9.37 2.70
CA TRP A 362 8.49 -9.92 3.84
C TRP A 362 8.74 -11.41 4.08
N ALA A 363 9.34 -12.10 3.10
CA ALA A 363 9.80 -13.46 3.21
C ALA A 363 11.08 -13.60 4.06
N LEU A 364 11.85 -12.51 4.29
CA LEU A 364 13.11 -12.52 5.04
C LEU A 364 12.90 -12.51 6.56
N PRO A 365 12.13 -11.58 7.18
CA PRO A 365 11.93 -11.58 8.62
C PRO A 365 11.30 -12.88 9.13
N THR A 366 10.37 -13.45 8.35
CA THR A 366 9.66 -14.68 8.71
C THR A 366 10.55 -15.93 8.70
N SER A 367 11.75 -15.87 8.12
CA SER A 367 12.63 -17.04 8.06
C SER A 367 13.40 -17.31 9.36
N PHE A 368 13.47 -16.32 10.26
CA PHE A 368 14.22 -16.42 11.52
C PHE A 368 13.52 -15.80 12.73
N LEU A 369 12.42 -15.08 12.53
CA LEU A 369 11.56 -14.61 13.63
C LEU A 369 10.41 -15.59 13.85
N GLY A 370 10.24 -16.07 15.09
CA GLY A 370 9.11 -16.92 15.51
C GLY A 370 8.33 -16.35 16.70
N GLY A 371 7.08 -16.79 16.87
CA GLY A 371 6.22 -16.43 18.00
C GLY A 371 5.90 -14.93 18.13
N THR A 372 5.56 -14.46 19.33
CA THR A 372 5.24 -13.03 19.56
C THR A 372 6.42 -12.08 19.36
N GLY A 373 7.67 -12.57 19.43
CA GLY A 373 8.85 -11.80 19.03
C GLY A 373 8.85 -11.47 17.54
N ALA A 374 8.31 -12.36 16.68
CA ALA A 374 8.14 -12.07 15.27
C ALA A 374 7.13 -10.97 15.00
N ALA A 375 5.99 -10.98 15.70
CA ALA A 375 4.98 -9.94 15.56
C ALA A 375 5.55 -8.55 15.93
N ALA A 376 6.29 -8.45 17.03
CA ALA A 376 6.93 -7.20 17.43
C ALA A 376 8.02 -6.76 16.43
N GLY A 377 8.82 -7.68 15.89
CA GLY A 377 9.85 -7.37 14.89
C GLY A 377 9.25 -6.90 13.56
N ILE A 378 8.22 -7.59 13.08
CA ILE A 378 7.47 -7.22 11.88
C ILE A 378 6.85 -5.84 12.04
N ALA A 379 6.26 -5.56 13.21
CA ALA A 379 5.70 -4.24 13.51
C ALA A 379 6.78 -3.15 13.48
N LEU A 380 7.92 -3.35 14.16
CA LEU A 380 9.02 -2.39 14.16
C LEU A 380 9.57 -2.12 12.74
N ILE A 381 9.74 -3.19 11.96
CA ILE A 381 10.20 -3.10 10.57
C ILE A 381 9.21 -2.30 9.73
N ASN A 382 7.91 -2.61 9.81
CA ASN A 382 6.87 -1.91 9.05
C ASN A 382 6.79 -0.43 9.44
N SER A 383 6.77 -0.12 10.73
CA SER A 383 6.71 1.25 11.25
C SER A 383 7.91 2.08 10.78
N THR A 384 9.11 1.49 10.76
CA THR A 384 10.30 2.17 10.22
C THR A 384 10.21 2.36 8.71
N GLY A 385 9.68 1.38 7.99
CA GLY A 385 9.38 1.50 6.56
C GLY A 385 8.40 2.65 6.27
N ASN A 386 7.35 2.82 7.07
CA ASN A 386 6.39 3.91 6.91
C ASN A 386 7.03 5.30 7.09
N LEU A 387 8.06 5.44 7.94
CA LEU A 387 8.81 6.71 8.06
C LEU A 387 9.52 7.09 6.75
N ALA A 388 9.90 6.11 5.91
CA ALA A 388 10.41 6.40 4.57
C ALA A 388 9.38 7.12 3.69
N GLY A 389 8.08 6.94 3.97
CA GLY A 389 7.01 7.71 3.33
C GLY A 389 7.02 9.18 3.68
N PHE A 390 7.53 9.58 4.85
CA PHE A 390 7.78 10.99 5.17
C PHE A 390 9.08 11.48 4.52
N VAL A 391 10.16 10.73 4.69
CA VAL A 391 11.50 11.15 4.27
C VAL A 391 11.64 11.22 2.76
N SER A 392 11.09 10.25 2.02
CA SER A 392 11.18 10.21 0.55
C SER A 392 10.67 11.50 -0.10
N PRO A 393 9.40 11.89 0.10
CA PRO A 393 8.89 13.09 -0.53
C PRO A 393 9.53 14.38 -0.03
N ALA A 394 9.80 14.49 1.26
CA ALA A 394 10.44 15.67 1.85
C ALA A 394 11.86 15.88 1.32
N ALA A 395 12.68 14.81 1.28
CA ALA A 395 14.06 14.88 0.80
C ALA A 395 14.12 15.20 -0.70
N ILE A 396 13.30 14.55 -1.53
CA ILE A 396 13.26 14.82 -2.98
C ILE A 396 12.81 16.26 -3.24
N GLY A 397 11.75 16.73 -2.56
CA GLY A 397 11.24 18.10 -2.70
C GLY A 397 12.27 19.16 -2.28
N TRP A 398 12.96 18.93 -1.17
CA TRP A 398 14.04 19.80 -0.69
C TRP A 398 15.23 19.82 -1.65
N LEU A 399 15.73 18.66 -2.07
CA LEU A 399 16.84 18.56 -3.03
C LEU A 399 16.50 19.22 -4.36
N LYS A 400 15.29 18.99 -4.89
CA LYS A 400 14.84 19.64 -6.14
C LYS A 400 14.78 21.16 -6.01
N THR A 401 14.36 21.68 -4.86
CA THR A 401 14.30 23.13 -4.63
C THR A 401 15.70 23.75 -4.59
N GLN A 402 16.66 23.08 -3.94
CA GLN A 402 18.03 23.59 -3.80
C GLN A 402 18.89 23.43 -5.05
N THR A 403 18.72 22.31 -5.76
CA THR A 403 19.54 21.97 -6.94
C THR A 403 18.87 22.36 -8.26
N HIS A 404 17.62 22.81 -8.22
CA HIS A 404 16.75 23.10 -9.37
C HIS A 404 16.53 21.91 -10.33
N THR A 405 16.96 20.69 -9.94
CA THR A 405 16.82 19.48 -10.75
C THR A 405 16.15 18.37 -9.96
N LEU A 406 15.25 17.61 -10.60
CA LEU A 406 14.66 16.42 -9.99
C LEU A 406 15.67 15.27 -9.87
N SER A 407 16.71 15.25 -10.73
CA SER A 407 17.69 14.16 -10.80
C SER A 407 18.44 13.95 -9.48
N SER A 408 18.67 15.00 -8.68
CA SER A 408 19.32 14.91 -7.38
C SER A 408 18.54 14.02 -6.40
N GLY A 409 17.22 14.18 -6.34
CA GLY A 409 16.34 13.33 -5.55
C GLY A 409 16.28 11.89 -6.07
N LEU A 410 16.30 11.69 -7.39
CA LEU A 410 16.30 10.35 -7.98
C LEU A 410 17.61 9.60 -7.70
N TYR A 411 18.76 10.27 -7.72
CA TYR A 411 20.05 9.68 -7.33
C TYR A 411 20.10 9.31 -5.85
N LEU A 412 19.50 10.13 -4.97
CA LEU A 412 19.36 9.78 -3.55
C LEU A 412 18.60 8.45 -3.39
N VAL A 413 17.44 8.34 -4.05
CA VAL A 413 16.62 7.12 -4.03
C VAL A 413 17.40 5.93 -4.60
N ALA A 414 18.06 6.09 -5.74
CA ALA A 414 18.90 5.04 -6.34
C ALA A 414 20.03 4.59 -5.40
N GLY A 415 20.67 5.52 -4.68
CA GLY A 415 21.69 5.25 -3.68
C GLY A 415 21.14 4.44 -2.51
N THR A 416 19.96 4.79 -1.98
CA THR A 416 19.32 4.04 -0.87
C THR A 416 18.91 2.63 -1.28
N LEU A 417 18.44 2.44 -2.52
CA LEU A 417 18.10 1.11 -3.06
C LEU A 417 19.36 0.26 -3.28
N THR A 418 20.42 0.86 -3.82
CA THR A 418 21.73 0.20 -3.98
C THR A 418 22.29 -0.23 -2.63
N LEU A 419 22.24 0.66 -1.62
CA LEU A 419 22.63 0.33 -0.25
C LEU A 419 21.79 -0.82 0.30
N SER A 420 20.48 -0.81 0.10
CA SER A 420 19.58 -1.90 0.53
C SER A 420 19.97 -3.24 -0.09
N ALA A 421 20.27 -3.27 -1.39
CA ALA A 421 20.75 -4.47 -2.07
C ALA A 421 22.11 -4.95 -1.53
N LEU A 422 23.06 -4.04 -1.32
CA LEU A 422 24.37 -4.37 -0.75
C LEU A 422 24.23 -4.93 0.67
N LEU A 423 23.36 -4.34 1.50
CA LEU A 423 23.09 -4.82 2.85
C LEU A 423 22.54 -6.26 2.85
N ILE A 424 21.68 -6.61 1.89
CA ILE A 424 21.17 -7.98 1.72
C ILE A 424 22.31 -8.94 1.32
N VAL A 425 23.17 -8.54 0.39
CA VAL A 425 24.24 -9.39 -0.15
C VAL A 425 25.43 -9.54 0.81
N VAL A 426 25.69 -8.56 1.66
CA VAL A 426 26.81 -8.59 2.61
C VAL A 426 26.40 -9.18 3.95
N PHE A 427 25.26 -8.76 4.51
CA PHE A 427 24.96 -9.01 5.94
C PHE A 427 23.86 -10.04 6.21
N LEU A 428 23.09 -10.49 5.21
CA LEU A 428 22.11 -11.58 5.38
C LEU A 428 22.69 -12.93 4.94
N PRO A 429 23.02 -13.87 5.83
CA PRO A 429 23.62 -15.14 5.42
C PRO A 429 22.65 -16.00 4.60
N ALA A 430 23.07 -16.48 3.41
CA ALA A 430 22.24 -17.32 2.54
C ALA A 430 21.63 -18.53 3.26
N ARG A 431 22.40 -19.18 4.14
CA ARG A 431 21.97 -20.40 4.88
C ARG A 431 20.78 -20.17 5.82
N ILE A 432 20.55 -18.92 6.24
CA ILE A 432 19.48 -18.55 7.19
C ILE A 432 18.20 -18.20 6.42
N VAL A 433 18.33 -17.65 5.22
CA VAL A 433 17.22 -16.98 4.54
C VAL A 433 16.77 -17.73 3.29
N ASN A 434 17.65 -18.47 2.62
CA ASN A 434 17.29 -19.28 1.46
C ASN A 434 16.74 -20.65 1.90
N ARG A 435 15.49 -20.67 2.39
CA ARG A 435 14.79 -21.88 2.87
C ARG A 435 13.36 -21.97 2.41
#